data_AF-A0A5K1BLT5-F1
#
_entry.id   AF-A0A5K1BLT5-F1
#
_cell.length_a   1.000
_cell.length_b   1.000
_cell.length_c   1.000
_cell.angle_alpha   90.00
_cell.angle_beta   90.00
_cell.angle_gamma   90.00
#
_symmetry.space_group_name_H-M   'P 1'
#
loop_
_entity.id
_entity.type
_entity.pdbx_description
1 polymer ?
#
loop_
_entity_poly.entity_id
_entity_poly.type
_entity_poly.pdbx_seq_one_letter_code
_entity_poly.pdbx_strand_id
1 'polypeptide(L)' 'VGQTKFIFEPRTICRMELLILTKLNWKLRSVTPFNFIDTFARKIDSSRLFTRFLVSRANQLILDTIR' A
#
# COMPACT_ATOMS: atom_id res chain seq x y z
N VAL A 1 31.59 -6.52 7.64
CA VAL A 1 30.78 -7.41 6.77
C VAL A 1 30.27 -6.57 5.62
N GLY A 2 30.79 -6.80 4.40
CA GLY A 2 30.57 -5.91 3.25
C GLY A 2 29.12 -5.92 2.76
N GLN A 3 28.55 -4.74 2.53
CA GLN A 3 27.24 -4.61 1.88
C GLN A 3 27.37 -5.10 0.44
N THR A 4 26.66 -6.17 0.10
CA THR A 4 26.56 -6.65 -1.29
C THR A 4 25.78 -5.62 -2.11
N LYS A 5 26.43 -4.99 -3.09
CA LYS A 5 25.77 -4.07 -4.01
C LYS A 5 24.85 -4.88 -4.92
N PHE A 6 23.54 -4.81 -4.70
CA PHE A 6 22.57 -5.42 -5.60
C PHE A 6 22.54 -4.62 -6.91
N ILE A 7 23.07 -5.20 -7.98
CA ILE A 7 23.02 -4.65 -9.33
C ILE A 7 21.97 -5.45 -10.09
N PHE A 8 20.85 -4.81 -10.42
CA PHE A 8 19.80 -5.40 -11.23
C PHE A 8 19.94 -4.90 -12.67
N GLU A 9 20.37 -5.77 -13.58
CA GLU A 9 20.39 -5.45 -15.00
C GLU A 9 18.96 -5.19 -15.51
N PRO A 10 18.75 -4.26 -16.47
CA PRO A 10 17.42 -3.95 -17.00
C PRO A 10 16.66 -5.20 -17.51
N ARG A 11 17.37 -6.15 -18.13
CA ARG A 11 16.80 -7.42 -18.61
C ARG A 11 16.26 -8.28 -17.46
N THR A 12 16.92 -8.25 -16.30
CA THR A 12 16.51 -8.99 -15.11
C THR A 12 15.27 -8.35 -14.48
N ILE A 13 15.23 -7.02 -14.39
CA ILE A 13 14.05 -6.28 -13.91
C ILE A 13 12.82 -6.62 -14.75
N CYS A 14 12.93 -6.57 -16.08
CA CYS A 14 11.81 -6.91 -16.98
C CYS A 14 11.30 -8.36 -16.79
N ARG A 15 12.20 -9.32 -16.59
CA ARG A 15 11.83 -10.71 -16.27
C ARG A 15 11.12 -10.82 -14.92
N MET A 16 11.59 -10.10 -13.92
CA MET A 16 10.97 -10.06 -12.58
C MET A 16 9.56 -9.46 -12.66
N GLU A 17 9.39 -8.34 -13.37
CA GLU A 17 8.09 -7.71 -13.58
C GLU A 17 7.11 -8.66 -14.26
N LEU A 18 7.50 -9.30 -15.36
CA LEU A 18 6.64 -10.25 -16.08
C LEU A 18 6.26 -11.47 -15.21
N LEU A 19 7.19 -11.97 -14.40
CA LEU A 19 6.91 -13.06 -13.46
C LEU A 19 5.90 -12.63 -12.40
N ILE A 20 6.06 -11.46 -11.80
CA ILE A 20 5.14 -10.90 -10.80
C ILE A 20 3.75 -10.71 -11.41
N LEU A 21 3.67 -10.07 -12.58
CA LEU A 21 2.43 -9.84 -13.31
C LEU A 21 1.69 -11.15 -13.58
N THR A 22 2.41 -12.15 -14.08
CA THR A 22 1.85 -13.48 -14.36
C THR A 22 1.35 -14.15 -13.08
N LYS A 23 2.15 -14.12 -12.00
CA LYS A 23 1.76 -14.73 -10.71
C LYS A 23 0.57 -14.05 -10.06
N LEU A 24 0.42 -12.74 -10.25
CA LEU A 24 -0.74 -11.98 -9.81
C LEU A 24 -1.95 -12.12 -10.75
N ASN A 25 -1.87 -12.92 -11.82
CA ASN A 25 -2.88 -12.98 -12.88
C ASN A 25 -3.24 -11.58 -13.41
N TRP A 26 -2.23 -10.72 -13.54
CA TRP A 26 -2.35 -9.32 -13.94
C TRP A 26 -3.25 -8.47 -13.03
N LYS A 27 -3.61 -8.96 -11.84
CA LYS A 27 -4.39 -8.23 -10.84
C LYS A 27 -3.49 -7.31 -10.01
N LEU A 28 -3.05 -6.22 -10.63
CA LEU A 28 -2.21 -5.20 -9.98
C LEU A 28 -2.96 -4.33 -8.96
N ARG A 29 -4.29 -4.37 -8.97
CA ARG A 29 -5.11 -3.62 -8.02
C ARG A 29 -5.15 -4.35 -6.67
N SER A 30 -4.14 -4.13 -5.86
CA SER A 30 -4.16 -4.57 -4.47
C SER A 30 -5.24 -3.82 -3.69
N VAL A 31 -6.02 -4.57 -2.91
CA VAL A 31 -6.95 -4.00 -1.94
C VAL A 31 -6.19 -3.83 -0.63
N THR A 32 -6.04 -2.58 -0.21
CA THR A 32 -5.34 -2.19 1.02
C THR A 32 -6.33 -1.59 2.02
N PRO A 33 -6.04 -1.60 3.34
CA PRO A 33 -6.90 -0.94 4.33
C PRO A 33 -7.20 0.52 3.98
N PHE A 34 -6.24 1.22 3.37
CA PHE A 34 -6.36 2.61 2.91
C PHE A 34 -7.53 2.84 1.94
N ASN A 35 -7.91 1.84 1.16
CA ASN A 35 -9.05 1.95 0.24
C ASN A 35 -10.39 2.19 0.95
N PHE A 36 -10.50 1.85 2.23
CA PHE A 36 -11.76 1.91 2.98
C PHE A 36 -11.82 3.03 4.02
N ILE A 37 -10.68 3.64 4.38
CA ILE A 37 -10.58 4.58 5.50
C ILE A 37 -11.55 5.74 5.36
N ASP A 38 -11.61 6.36 4.18
CA ASP A 38 -12.51 7.51 3.94
C ASP A 38 -14.00 7.12 4.09
N THR A 39 -14.35 5.91 3.65
CA THR A 39 -15.72 5.41 3.77
C THR A 39 -16.08 5.14 5.24
N PHE A 40 -15.17 4.55 6.01
CA PHE A 40 -15.37 4.35 7.44
C PHE A 40 -15.42 5.67 8.21
N ALA A 41 -14.52 6.61 7.91
CA ALA A 41 -14.50 7.92 8.54
C ALA A 41 -15.82 8.67 8.33
N ARG A 42 -16.37 8.66 7.10
CA ARG A 42 -17.68 9.27 6.80
C ARG A 42 -18.86 8.56 7.46
N LYS A 43 -18.77 7.25 7.71
CA LYS A 43 -19.79 6.50 8.45
C LYS A 43 -19.77 6.80 9.94
N ILE A 44 -18.58 7.00 10.52
CA ILE A 44 -18.38 7.29 11.94
C ILE A 44 -18.75 8.75 12.25
N ASP A 45 -18.38 9.66 11.36
CA ASP A 45 -18.61 11.10 11.50
C ASP A 45 -19.45 11.62 10.31
N SER A 46 -20.77 11.48 10.45
CA SER A 46 -21.73 11.96 9.45
C SER A 46 -21.72 13.48 9.29
N SER A 47 -21.29 14.20 10.33
CA SER A 47 -21.14 15.66 10.33
C SER A 47 -19.89 16.15 9.59
N ARG A 48 -18.96 15.23 9.27
CA ARG A 48 -17.69 15.45 8.58
C ARG A 48 -16.71 16.38 9.31
N LEU A 49 -16.95 16.70 10.59
CA LEU A 49 -16.11 17.57 11.41
C LEU A 49 -14.76 16.94 11.75
N PHE A 50 -14.73 15.63 11.99
CA PHE A 50 -13.57 14.85 12.42
C PHE A 50 -13.05 13.90 11.34
N THR A 51 -13.72 13.77 10.21
CA THR A 51 -13.34 12.86 9.12
C THR A 51 -11.86 12.96 8.75
N ARG A 52 -11.33 14.18 8.59
CA ARG A 52 -9.91 14.39 8.25
C ARG A 52 -8.97 13.89 9.36
N PHE A 53 -9.32 14.13 10.62
CA PHE A 53 -8.57 13.65 11.78
C PHE A 53 -8.60 12.13 11.86
N LEU A 54 -9.77 11.51 11.69
CA LEU A 54 -9.93 10.06 11.69
C LEU A 54 -9.13 9.38 10.58
N VAL A 55 -9.17 9.93 9.36
CA VAL A 55 -8.38 9.44 8.22
C VAL A 55 -6.88 9.52 8.53
N SER A 56 -6.42 10.66 9.04
CA SER A 56 -5.01 10.87 9.41
C SER A 56 -4.57 9.87 10.49
N ARG A 57 -5.39 9.71 11.53
CA ARG A 57 -5.09 8.80 12.64
C ARG A 57 -5.07 7.34 12.20
N ALA A 58 -6.02 6.92 11.36
CA ALA A 58 -6.06 5.57 10.81
C ALA A 58 -4.82 5.30 9.93
N ASN A 59 -4.41 6.24 9.09
CA ASN A 59 -3.19 6.11 8.28
C ASN A 59 -1.96 5.88 9.15
N GLN A 60 -1.79 6.67 10.22
CA GLN A 60 -0.67 6.51 11.15
C GLN A 60 -0.66 5.12 11.77
N LEU A 61 -1.79 4.66 12.31
CA LEU A 61 -1.89 3.36 12.95
C LEU A 61 -1.59 2.19 11.99
N ILE A 62 -2.10 2.26 10.76
CA ILE A 62 -1.84 1.23 9.74
C ILE A 62 -0.34 1.20 9.39
N LEU A 63 0.29 2.35 9.19
CA LEU A 63 1.72 2.43 8.90
C LEU A 63 2.57 1.94 10.07
N ASP A 64 2.19 2.26 11.31
CA ASP A 64 2.87 1.78 12.51
C ASP A 64 2.75 0.26 12.69
N THR A 65 1.69 -0.36 12.18
CA THR A 65 1.49 -1.82 12.23
C THR A 65 2.36 -2.58 11.21
N ILE A 66 2.78 -1.92 10.13
CA ILE A 66 3.59 -2.52 9.05
C ILE A 66 5.10 -2.50 9.40
N ARG A 67 5.50 -1.79 10.45
CA ARG A 67 6.88 -1.68 10.92
C ARG A 67 7.43 -2.96 11.53
#